data_AF-A0A1J3IPR5-F1
#
_entry.id   AF-A0A1J3IPR5-F1
#
_cell.length_a   1.000
_cell.length_b   1.000
_cell.length_c   1.000
_cell.angle_alpha   90.00
_cell.angle_beta   90.00
_cell.angle_gamma   90.00
#
_symmetry.space_group_name_H-M   'P 1'
#
loop_
_entity.id
_entity.type
_entity.pdbx_description
1 polymer ?
#
loop_
_entity_poly.entity_id
_entity_poly.type
_entity_poly.pdbx_seq_one_letter_code
_entity_poly.pdbx_strand_id
1 'polypeptide(L)'
;SQSNRSEEEVNLAKVLVMIKTLVSPCSGFGSQKIKFDRSGKKVKPRAVRMELTITQPDDWHLHLRDGDLLHAVVPHSASNFKRAIVMPNLKPPVTTTEAAITYRESIMKALPHGSSFDPLMTLYLT
;
A
#
# COMPACT_ATOMS: atom_id res chain seq x y z
N SER A 1 47.99 -20.37 -23.48
CA SER A 1 46.58 -20.41 -23.08
C SER A 1 46.46 -21.28 -21.85
N GLN A 2 45.67 -20.85 -20.86
CA GLN A 2 45.39 -21.55 -19.59
C GLN A 2 46.52 -21.54 -18.56
N SER A 3 46.57 -20.52 -17.70
CA SER A 3 47.23 -20.68 -16.37
C SER A 3 46.80 -19.68 -15.30
N ASN A 4 46.07 -18.60 -15.60
CA ASN A 4 45.76 -17.57 -14.59
C ASN A 4 44.25 -17.42 -14.29
N ARG A 5 43.41 -18.40 -14.66
CA ARG A 5 41.94 -18.31 -14.47
C ARG A 5 41.44 -19.03 -13.21
N SER A 6 42.30 -19.71 -12.46
CA SER A 6 41.91 -20.55 -11.32
C SER A 6 42.17 -19.93 -9.94
N GLU A 7 42.87 -18.80 -9.84
CA GLU A 7 43.18 -18.19 -8.53
C GLU A 7 42.24 -17.03 -8.17
N GLU A 8 41.60 -16.37 -9.14
CA GLU A 8 40.63 -15.30 -8.89
C GLU A 8 39.24 -15.81 -8.48
N GLU A 9 38.78 -16.96 -8.99
CA GLU A 9 37.50 -17.56 -8.57
C GLU A 9 37.56 -18.13 -7.14
N VAL A 10 38.73 -18.60 -6.70
CA VAL A 10 38.91 -19.16 -5.35
C VAL A 10 38.91 -18.04 -4.29
N ASN A 11 39.23 -16.80 -4.66
CA ASN A 11 39.20 -15.66 -3.74
C ASN A 11 37.80 -15.01 -3.65
N LEU A 12 37.03 -15.01 -4.74
CA LEU A 12 35.62 -14.58 -4.74
C LEU A 12 34.70 -15.56 -3.99
N ALA A 13 34.95 -16.88 -4.10
CA ALA A 13 34.23 -17.89 -3.33
C ALA A 13 34.56 -17.85 -1.82
N LYS A 14 35.74 -17.36 -1.43
CA LYS A 14 36.12 -17.17 -0.02
C LYS A 14 35.52 -15.90 0.59
N VAL A 15 35.37 -14.82 -0.18
CA VAL A 15 34.69 -13.59 0.28
C VAL A 15 33.17 -13.82 0.40
N LEU A 16 32.59 -14.67 -0.45
CA LEU A 16 31.14 -14.92 -0.46
C LEU A 16 30.64 -15.88 0.65
N VAL A 17 31.52 -16.60 1.34
CA VAL A 17 31.17 -17.43 2.52
C VAL A 17 31.29 -16.65 3.84
N MET A 18 31.85 -15.43 3.83
CA MET A 18 32.19 -14.70 5.05
C MET A 18 31.28 -13.49 5.34
N ILE A 19 30.18 -13.32 4.59
CA ILE A 19 29.15 -12.28 4.80
C ILE A 19 27.75 -12.92 4.85
N LYS A 20 27.56 -13.94 5.71
CA LYS A 20 26.21 -14.52 5.94
C LYS A 20 25.89 -14.91 7.37
N THR A 21 26.65 -14.44 8.35
CA THR A 21 26.35 -14.70 9.76
C THR A 21 26.87 -13.54 10.59
N LEU A 22 25.99 -12.58 10.92
CA LEU A 22 25.96 -11.81 12.17
C LEU A 22 24.96 -10.65 12.04
N VAL A 23 23.68 -11.00 11.88
CA VAL A 23 22.61 -10.24 12.51
C VAL A 23 21.76 -11.26 13.23
N SER A 24 22.22 -11.65 14.43
CA SER A 24 21.34 -12.29 15.39
C SER A 24 20.27 -11.25 15.77
N PRO A 25 18.97 -11.52 15.58
CA PRO A 25 17.99 -10.79 16.34
C PRO A 25 18.25 -11.17 17.80
N CYS A 26 18.53 -10.18 18.65
CA CYS A 26 18.28 -10.28 20.08
C CYS A 26 16.79 -10.55 20.25
N SER A 27 16.39 -11.81 20.12
CA SER A 27 15.11 -12.29 20.62
C SER A 27 15.26 -12.30 22.13
N GLY A 28 14.75 -11.25 22.78
CA GLY A 28 14.53 -11.25 24.21
C GLY A 28 13.74 -12.51 24.55
N PHE A 29 14.42 -13.51 25.09
CA PHE A 29 13.84 -14.76 25.54
C PHE A 29 13.15 -14.47 26.87
N GLY A 30 12.03 -13.74 26.81
CA GLY A 30 11.10 -13.69 27.92
C GLY A 30 10.58 -15.11 28.11
N SER A 31 10.84 -15.71 29.27
CA SER A 31 10.27 -17.00 29.68
C SER A 31 8.75 -16.97 29.50
N GLN A 32 8.26 -17.49 28.36
CA GLN A 32 6.84 -17.70 28.17
C GLN A 32 6.43 -18.78 29.16
N LYS A 33 5.80 -18.39 30.27
CA LYS A 33 5.20 -19.35 31.21
C LYS A 33 4.23 -20.22 30.42
N ILE A 34 4.61 -21.47 30.18
CA ILE A 34 3.76 -22.45 29.54
C ILE A 34 2.61 -22.71 30.51
N LYS A 35 1.43 -22.19 30.19
CA LYS A 35 0.22 -22.45 30.97
C LYS A 35 -0.26 -23.85 30.59
N PHE A 36 -0.33 -24.73 31.58
CA PHE A 36 -0.98 -26.02 31.46
C PHE A 36 -2.37 -25.92 32.06
N ASP A 37 -3.36 -26.54 31.43
CA ASP A 37 -4.69 -26.68 32.02
C ASP A 37 -4.66 -27.68 33.20
N ARG A 38 -5.79 -27.84 33.91
CA ARG A 38 -5.90 -28.77 35.04
C ARG A 38 -5.68 -30.25 34.64
N SER A 39 -5.67 -30.56 33.33
CA SER A 39 -5.38 -31.89 32.78
C SER A 39 -3.93 -32.06 32.32
N GLY A 40 -3.07 -31.06 32.56
CA GLY A 40 -1.67 -31.10 32.16
C GLY A 40 -1.44 -30.86 30.66
N LYS A 41 -2.43 -30.34 29.93
CA LYS A 41 -2.28 -30.00 28.51
C LYS A 41 -1.82 -28.55 28.32
N LYS A 42 -0.88 -28.35 27.40
CA LYS A 42 -0.33 -27.03 27.05
C LYS A 42 -1.42 -26.14 26.43
N VAL A 43 -1.79 -25.07 27.12
CA VAL A 43 -2.74 -24.07 26.64
C VAL A 43 -2.01 -23.11 25.71
N LYS A 44 -2.36 -23.12 24.43
CA LYS A 44 -1.91 -22.08 23.49
C LYS A 44 -2.61 -20.76 23.85
N PRO A 45 -1.89 -19.63 24.01
CA PRO A 45 -2.53 -18.34 24.21
C PRO A 45 -3.37 -18.00 22.97
N ARG A 46 -4.64 -17.64 23.18
CA ARG A 46 -5.51 -17.16 22.12
C ARG A 46 -5.05 -15.75 21.73
N ALA A 47 -4.57 -15.59 20.51
CA ALA A 47 -4.28 -14.26 19.97
C ALA A 47 -5.58 -13.43 19.98
N VAL A 48 -5.53 -12.26 20.59
CA VAL A 48 -6.64 -11.30 20.55
C VAL A 48 -6.55 -10.58 19.21
N ARG A 49 -7.55 -10.78 18.33
CA ARG A 49 -7.69 -9.96 17.13
C ARG A 49 -8.37 -8.66 17.53
N MET A 50 -7.69 -7.53 17.29
CA MET A 50 -8.28 -6.21 17.43
C MET A 50 -8.94 -5.86 16.10
N GLU A 51 -10.27 -5.83 16.07
CA GLU A 51 -11.09 -5.53 14.89
C GLU A 51 -11.90 -4.26 15.15
N LEU A 52 -11.90 -3.35 14.18
CA LEU A 52 -12.69 -2.12 14.20
C LEU A 52 -13.49 -2.03 12.91
N THR A 53 -14.82 -2.09 13.05
CA THR A 53 -15.76 -1.90 11.94
C THR A 53 -16.25 -0.47 11.94
N ILE A 54 -16.07 0.23 10.83
CA ILE A 54 -16.60 1.57 10.61
C ILE A 54 -17.49 1.59 9.37
N THR A 55 -18.45 2.53 9.34
CA THR A 55 -19.17 2.85 8.11
C THR A 55 -18.19 3.29 7.04
N GLN A 56 -18.47 2.94 5.77
CA GLN A 56 -17.62 3.34 4.64
C GLN A 56 -17.41 4.87 4.65
N PRO A 57 -16.16 5.34 4.74
CA PRO A 57 -15.87 6.76 4.86
C PRO A 57 -15.92 7.49 3.51
N ASP A 58 -15.81 8.81 3.58
CA ASP A 58 -15.60 9.70 2.43
C ASP A 58 -14.26 10.43 2.57
N ASP A 59 -13.63 10.76 1.43
CA ASP A 59 -12.37 11.51 1.37
C ASP A 59 -12.64 13.00 1.04
N TRP A 60 -12.41 13.89 2.01
CA TRP A 60 -12.75 15.30 1.87
C TRP A 60 -11.68 16.11 1.13
N HIS A 61 -10.55 15.51 0.74
CA HIS A 61 -9.48 16.20 0.00
C HIS A 61 -8.67 15.22 -0.84
N LEU A 62 -9.04 15.05 -2.12
CA LEU A 62 -8.41 14.07 -3.00
C LEU A 62 -7.81 14.70 -4.26
N HIS A 63 -6.59 14.30 -4.61
CA HIS A 63 -5.93 14.64 -5.87
C HIS A 63 -5.79 13.40 -6.75
N LEU A 64 -6.59 13.32 -7.83
CA LEU A 64 -6.60 12.17 -8.74
C LEU A 64 -5.65 12.32 -9.96
N ARG A 65 -5.13 13.53 -10.21
CA ARG A 65 -4.29 13.84 -11.39
C ARG A 65 -5.03 13.51 -12.70
N ASP A 66 -4.30 13.39 -13.81
CA ASP A 66 -4.88 13.14 -15.14
C ASP A 66 -4.05 12.07 -15.89
N GLY A 67 -4.58 11.58 -17.01
CA GLY A 67 -3.94 10.59 -17.87
C GLY A 67 -3.61 9.27 -17.16
N ASP A 68 -2.41 8.73 -17.40
CA ASP A 68 -2.00 7.43 -16.84
C ASP A 68 -2.02 7.40 -15.31
N LEU A 69 -1.71 8.54 -14.68
CA LEU A 69 -1.75 8.65 -13.22
C LEU A 69 -3.17 8.49 -12.68
N LEU A 70 -4.17 9.07 -13.37
CA LEU A 70 -5.58 8.92 -13.00
C LEU A 70 -5.98 7.45 -12.94
N HIS A 71 -5.66 6.69 -13.99
CA HIS A 71 -5.95 5.25 -14.05
C HIS A 71 -5.22 4.44 -12.98
N ALA A 72 -4.02 4.86 -12.59
CA ALA A 72 -3.27 4.20 -11.53
C ALA A 72 -3.89 4.46 -10.14
N VAL A 73 -4.36 5.68 -9.85
CA VAL A 73 -4.77 6.05 -8.48
C VAL A 73 -6.25 5.83 -8.17
N VAL A 74 -7.14 5.98 -9.14
CA VAL A 74 -8.60 5.89 -8.93
C VAL A 74 -9.04 4.59 -8.26
N PRO A 75 -8.54 3.39 -8.67
CA PRO A 75 -8.93 2.14 -8.04
C PRO A 75 -8.62 2.08 -6.54
N HIS A 76 -7.52 2.70 -6.10
CA HIS A 76 -7.11 2.71 -4.70
C HIS A 76 -8.09 3.52 -3.84
N SER A 77 -8.49 4.71 -4.29
CA SER A 77 -9.50 5.53 -3.60
C SER A 77 -10.86 4.83 -3.60
N ALA A 78 -11.29 4.33 -4.76
CA ALA A 78 -12.59 3.68 -4.93
C ALA A 78 -12.77 2.39 -4.10
N SER A 79 -11.68 1.73 -3.71
CA SER A 79 -11.74 0.51 -2.88
C SER A 79 -12.10 0.78 -1.42
N ASN A 80 -11.79 1.98 -0.90
CA ASN A 80 -11.91 2.29 0.52
C ASN A 80 -13.00 3.33 0.82
N PHE A 81 -13.23 4.26 -0.11
CA PHE A 81 -14.11 5.40 0.08
C PHE A 81 -15.39 5.30 -0.73
N LYS A 82 -16.47 5.88 -0.22
CA LYS A 82 -17.74 5.98 -0.96
C LYS A 82 -17.77 7.22 -1.84
N ARG A 83 -17.36 8.37 -1.31
CA ARG A 83 -17.28 9.65 -2.05
C ARG A 83 -15.93 10.31 -1.85
N ALA A 84 -15.58 11.23 -2.75
CA ALA A 84 -14.45 12.12 -2.52
C ALA A 84 -14.65 13.52 -3.08
N ILE A 85 -14.17 14.55 -2.38
CA ILE A 85 -14.01 15.90 -2.93
C ILE A 85 -12.74 15.94 -3.77
N VAL A 86 -12.91 16.07 -5.08
CA VAL A 86 -11.81 16.09 -6.05
C VAL A 86 -11.30 17.51 -6.23
N MET A 87 -10.02 17.69 -5.95
CA MET A 87 -9.35 18.98 -6.03
C MET A 87 -9.07 19.41 -7.49
N PRO A 88 -9.21 20.71 -7.84
CA PRO A 88 -9.26 21.16 -9.24
C PRO A 88 -7.90 21.62 -9.79
N ASN A 89 -6.81 21.38 -9.07
CA ASN A 89 -5.46 21.88 -9.38
C ASN A 89 -4.71 21.04 -10.42
N LEU A 90 -5.37 20.74 -11.54
CA LEU A 90 -4.74 20.19 -12.74
C LEU A 90 -3.90 21.25 -13.48
N LYS A 91 -3.28 20.87 -14.59
CA LYS A 91 -2.52 21.77 -15.47
C LYS A 91 -3.09 21.64 -16.90
N PRO A 92 -3.94 22.56 -17.37
CA PRO A 92 -4.45 23.76 -16.68
C PRO A 92 -5.43 23.43 -15.53
N PRO A 93 -5.63 24.36 -14.56
CA PRO A 93 -6.60 24.15 -13.49
C PRO A 93 -8.04 24.09 -14.02
N VAL A 94 -8.90 23.37 -13.32
CA VAL A 94 -10.31 23.23 -13.67
C VAL A 94 -11.08 24.45 -13.17
N THR A 95 -11.42 25.38 -14.05
CA THR A 95 -12.08 26.65 -13.69
C THR A 95 -13.49 26.79 -14.25
N THR A 96 -13.90 25.92 -15.18
CA THR A 96 -15.23 25.95 -15.80
C THR A 96 -16.02 24.67 -15.50
N THR A 97 -17.35 24.78 -15.54
CA THR A 97 -18.26 23.65 -15.32
C THR A 97 -18.06 22.57 -16.39
N GLU A 98 -17.84 22.95 -17.64
CA GLU A 98 -17.61 22.03 -18.75
C GLU A 98 -16.34 21.20 -18.55
N ALA A 99 -15.27 21.83 -18.06
CA ALA A 99 -14.02 21.13 -17.73
C ALA A 99 -14.23 20.17 -16.54
N ALA A 100 -15.00 20.57 -15.53
CA ALA A 100 -15.33 19.70 -14.40
C ALA A 100 -16.17 18.48 -14.82
N ILE A 101 -17.14 18.65 -15.71
CA ILE A 101 -17.95 17.55 -16.27
C ILE A 101 -17.05 16.59 -17.04
N THR A 102 -16.21 17.10 -17.94
CA THR A 102 -15.28 16.29 -18.73
C THR A 102 -14.33 15.50 -17.84
N TYR A 103 -13.77 16.14 -16.82
CA TYR A 103 -12.87 15.47 -15.89
C TYR A 103 -13.59 14.41 -15.04
N ARG A 104 -14.82 14.69 -14.60
CA ARG A 104 -15.67 13.69 -13.93
C ARG A 104 -15.87 12.46 -14.82
N GLU A 105 -16.17 12.64 -16.10
CA GLU A 105 -16.34 11.51 -17.03
C GLU A 105 -15.07 10.68 -17.16
N SER A 106 -13.90 11.32 -17.22
CA SER A 106 -12.60 10.62 -17.20
C SER A 106 -12.41 9.80 -15.93
N ILE A 107 -12.74 10.35 -14.75
CA ILE A 107 -12.70 9.63 -13.48
C ILE A 107 -13.64 8.42 -13.51
N MET A 108 -14.88 8.60 -13.97
CA MET A 108 -15.86 7.51 -14.04
C MET A 108 -15.42 6.39 -14.98
N LYS A 109 -14.72 6.71 -16.09
CA LYS A 109 -14.14 5.72 -17.00
C LYS A 109 -12.94 4.96 -16.39
N ALA A 110 -12.23 5.58 -15.45
CA ALA A 110 -11.11 4.97 -14.74
C ALA A 110 -11.55 4.08 -13.56
N LEU A 111 -12.85 4.06 -13.21
CA LEU A 111 -13.34 3.26 -12.08
C LEU A 111 -13.34 1.76 -12.39
N PRO A 112 -13.03 0.91 -11.38
CA PRO A 112 -13.26 -0.52 -11.48
C PRO A 112 -14.73 -0.85 -11.75
N HIS A 113 -14.97 -1.94 -12.48
CA HIS A 113 -16.33 -2.40 -12.77
C HIS A 113 -17.13 -2.63 -11.48
N GLY A 114 -18.35 -2.08 -11.42
CA GLY A 114 -19.22 -2.19 -10.24
C GLY A 114 -18.84 -1.28 -9.07
N SER A 115 -17.87 -0.37 -9.25
CA SER A 115 -17.56 0.64 -8.23
C SER A 115 -18.76 1.57 -8.00
N SER A 116 -19.08 1.82 -6.73
CA SER A 116 -20.06 2.81 -6.29
C SER A 116 -19.41 4.13 -5.86
N PHE A 117 -18.16 4.38 -6.27
CA PHE A 117 -17.43 5.59 -5.90
C PHE A 117 -18.04 6.82 -6.58
N ASP A 118 -18.31 7.86 -5.80
CA ASP A 118 -18.93 9.09 -6.29
C ASP A 118 -17.98 10.31 -6.12
N PRO A 119 -17.34 10.76 -7.22
CA PRO A 119 -16.46 11.92 -7.21
C PRO A 119 -17.26 13.23 -7.21
N LEU A 120 -17.05 14.04 -6.17
CA LEU A 120 -17.61 15.37 -5.98
C LEU A 120 -16.64 16.41 -6.54
N MET A 121 -17.00 17.03 -7.66
CA MET A 121 -16.12 17.96 -8.37
C MET A 121 -16.12 19.35 -7.71
N THR A 122 -14.97 20.02 -7.80
CA THR A 122 -14.80 21.42 -7.37
C THR A 122 -14.26 22.25 -8.53
N LEU A 123 -14.35 23.58 -8.40
CA LEU A 123 -13.76 24.53 -9.34
C LEU A 123 -12.63 25.30 -8.64
N TYR A 124 -11.56 25.55 -9.37
CA TYR A 124 -10.46 26.38 -8.91
C TYR A 124 -10.89 27.85 -8.98
N LEU A 125 -10.82 28.56 -7.85
CA LEU A 125 -11.09 29.99 -7.80
C LEU A 125 -9.87 30.75 -8.31
N THR A 126 -10.04 31.50 -9.40
CA THR A 126 -8.99 32.30 -10.05
C THR A 126 -9.31 33.77 -10.04
#